data_AF-A0A239R7Q7-F1
#
_entry.id   AF-A0A239R7Q7-F1
#
_cell.length_a   1.000
_cell.length_b   1.000
_cell.length_c   1.000
_cell.angle_alpha   90.00
_cell.angle_beta   90.00
_cell.angle_gamma   90.00
#
_symmetry.space_group_name_H-M   'P 1'
#
loop_
_entity.id
_entity.type
_entity.pdbx_description
1 polymer ?
#
loop_
_entity_poly.entity_id
_entity_poly.type
_entity_poly.pdbx_seq_one_letter_code
_entity_poly.pdbx_strand_id
1 'polypeptide(L)'
;MIFEVLSIILLILLCSISIYTDYKKGLIYNRVLLIIGIPLIVLNFVSIFIDRPEKLTKYILLVLISIGISIFLYMFKIWAGGDFKLFSVIILGMPYSYVLKSINDLSYIFIVLLFSFSFGYIFLIGESLVHMIKEKRSAKSIVLSSLVEFKNYLKIYVCILFFNHITDTIYSALFQNQIPVWVQVGLNIGFIVLIRKLDILKYKSVMITFLLADLILGAFSFEMFSDYRVYVTWGIIIFILMTRAMVQKYNYKEIKYTELKKGMILSTVSSISLANEKKLKFCRLSDESLDSRLAQEEVEDILIFCSQNEKYNNITIVKKIPFALFLSLATLIVIIGGNYFEFESF
;
A
#
# COMPACT_ATOMS: atom_id res chain seq x y z
N MET A 1 28.05 18.30 2.34
CA MET A 1 27.99 17.79 3.75
C MET A 1 27.10 18.61 4.71
N ILE A 2 27.31 19.92 4.93
CA ILE A 2 26.48 20.71 5.90
C ILE A 2 24.99 20.75 5.48
N PHE A 3 24.71 21.02 4.20
CA PHE A 3 23.35 21.04 3.67
C PHE A 3 22.63 19.70 3.79
N GLU A 4 23.39 18.62 3.68
CA GLU A 4 22.89 17.24 3.80
C GLU A 4 22.45 16.95 5.23
N VAL A 5 23.28 17.27 6.22
CA VAL A 5 22.95 17.13 7.65
C VAL A 5 21.72 17.97 8.01
N LEU A 6 21.64 19.21 7.53
CA LEU A 6 20.46 20.06 7.72
C LEU A 6 19.21 19.44 7.09
N SER A 7 19.33 18.85 5.92
CA SER A 7 18.21 18.15 5.24
C SER A 7 17.76 16.94 6.06
N ILE A 8 18.68 16.15 6.62
CA ILE A 8 18.35 15.02 7.51
C ILE A 8 17.58 15.51 8.74
N ILE A 9 18.05 16.56 9.41
CA ILE A 9 17.40 17.12 10.61
C ILE A 9 15.98 17.59 10.28
N LEU A 10 15.81 18.33 9.17
CA LEU A 10 14.50 18.80 8.73
C LEU A 10 13.57 17.65 8.33
N LEU A 11 14.10 16.59 7.73
CA LEU A 11 13.32 15.40 7.38
C LEU A 11 12.86 14.64 8.64
N ILE A 12 13.72 14.50 9.66
CA ILE A 12 13.35 13.92 10.96
C ILE A 12 12.26 14.76 11.64
N LEU A 13 12.39 16.10 11.61
CA LEU A 13 11.37 17.02 12.12
C LEU A 13 10.04 16.88 11.38
N LEU A 14 10.06 16.82 10.04
CA LEU A 14 8.88 16.59 9.20
C LEU A 14 8.17 15.28 9.59
N CYS A 15 8.92 14.18 9.67
CA CYS A 15 8.39 12.86 10.06
C CYS A 15 7.81 12.88 11.48
N SER A 16 8.49 13.51 12.44
CA SER A 16 8.03 13.57 13.84
C SER A 16 6.74 14.37 13.98
N ILE A 17 6.64 15.53 13.30
CA ILE A 17 5.42 16.34 13.29
C ILE A 17 4.29 15.60 12.57
N SER A 18 4.60 14.89 11.49
CA SER A 18 3.62 14.07 10.76
C SER A 18 3.06 12.95 11.64
N ILE A 19 3.89 12.24 12.40
CA ILE A 19 3.46 11.24 13.39
C ILE A 19 2.55 11.87 14.45
N TYR A 20 2.94 13.01 15.03
CA TYR A 20 2.15 13.68 16.06
C TYR A 20 0.79 14.17 15.54
N THR A 21 0.77 14.78 14.35
CA THR A 21 -0.45 15.32 13.75
C THR A 21 -1.39 14.22 13.28
N ASP A 22 -0.86 13.12 12.74
CA ASP A 22 -1.66 11.97 12.38
C ASP A 22 -2.24 11.27 13.63
N TYR A 23 -1.45 11.08 14.69
CA TYR A 23 -1.96 10.48 15.92
C TYR A 23 -3.05 11.33 16.61
N LYS A 24 -2.85 12.65 16.72
CA LYS A 24 -3.76 13.53 17.47
C LYS A 24 -4.98 13.96 16.66
N LYS A 25 -4.82 14.20 15.35
CA LYS A 25 -5.83 14.83 14.49
C LYS A 25 -6.21 13.98 13.27
N GLY A 26 -5.45 12.93 12.99
CA GLY A 26 -5.62 12.08 11.80
C GLY A 26 -5.42 12.82 10.48
N LEU A 27 -4.83 14.01 10.48
CA LEU A 27 -4.72 14.83 9.28
C LEU A 27 -3.34 15.47 9.25
N ILE A 28 -2.64 15.29 8.13
CA ILE A 28 -1.44 16.06 7.82
C ILE A 28 -1.87 17.35 7.13
N TYR A 29 -1.51 18.49 7.70
CA TYR A 29 -1.83 19.79 7.13
C TYR A 29 -0.84 20.14 6.01
N ASN A 30 -1.37 20.54 4.85
CA ASN A 30 -0.56 21.06 3.73
C ASN A 30 0.37 22.20 4.17
N ARG A 31 -0.04 23.01 5.16
CA ARG A 31 0.79 24.09 5.69
C ARG A 31 2.10 23.58 6.29
N VAL A 32 2.09 22.45 6.99
CA VAL A 32 3.31 21.84 7.55
C VAL A 32 4.21 21.33 6.42
N LEU A 33 3.61 20.66 5.43
CA LEU A 33 4.33 20.18 4.25
C LEU A 33 4.97 21.32 3.45
N LEU A 34 4.31 22.48 3.35
CA LEU A 34 4.86 23.63 2.64
C LEU A 34 5.97 24.33 3.44
N ILE A 35 5.73 24.61 4.73
CA ILE A 35 6.69 25.35 5.57
C ILE A 35 7.99 24.58 5.78
N ILE A 36 7.91 23.25 6.00
CA ILE A 36 9.08 22.42 6.25
C ILE A 36 9.58 21.76 4.96
N GLY A 37 8.67 21.32 4.10
CA GLY A 37 9.04 20.61 2.87
C GLY A 37 9.69 21.49 1.82
N ILE A 38 9.27 22.75 1.63
CA ILE A 38 9.93 23.63 0.64
C ILE A 38 11.39 23.88 1.00
N PRO A 39 11.74 24.32 2.23
CA PRO A 39 13.15 24.47 2.62
C PRO A 39 13.93 23.16 2.49
N LEU A 40 13.33 22.03 2.87
CA LEU A 40 13.97 20.71 2.76
C LEU A 40 14.32 20.36 1.31
N ILE A 41 13.38 20.55 0.38
CA ILE A 41 13.60 20.27 -1.05
C ILE A 41 14.68 21.20 -1.61
N VAL A 42 14.63 22.49 -1.28
CA VAL A 42 15.63 23.47 -1.73
C VAL A 42 17.02 23.09 -1.22
N LEU A 43 17.16 22.75 0.06
CA LEU A 43 18.43 22.32 0.65
C LEU A 43 18.98 21.07 -0.01
N ASN A 44 18.11 20.08 -0.30
CA ASN A 44 18.52 18.86 -0.99
C ASN A 44 19.02 19.15 -2.42
N PHE A 45 18.28 19.94 -3.21
CA PHE A 45 18.71 20.31 -4.55
C PHE A 45 20.04 21.08 -4.54
N VAL A 46 20.19 22.07 -3.64
CA VAL A 46 21.44 22.81 -3.47
C VAL A 46 22.59 21.87 -3.10
N SER A 47 22.35 20.89 -2.21
CA SER A 47 23.36 19.91 -1.83
C SER A 47 23.86 19.07 -3.01
N ILE A 48 22.97 18.62 -3.91
CA ILE A 48 23.36 17.84 -5.10
C ILE A 48 24.20 18.69 -6.05
N PHE A 49 23.73 19.90 -6.34
CA PHE A 49 24.39 20.78 -7.31
C PHE A 49 25.80 21.18 -6.88
N ILE A 50 26.02 21.35 -5.57
CA ILE A 50 27.33 21.72 -5.02
C ILE A 50 28.23 20.48 -4.85
N ASP A 51 27.73 19.42 -4.21
CA ASP A 51 28.58 18.31 -3.80
C ASP A 51 28.85 17.33 -4.95
N ARG A 52 27.87 17.03 -5.80
CA ARG A 52 27.92 15.94 -6.81
C ARG A 52 27.00 16.17 -8.03
N PRO A 53 27.25 17.18 -8.88
CA PRO A 53 26.42 17.47 -10.05
C PRO A 53 26.35 16.31 -11.05
N GLU A 54 27.40 15.48 -11.13
CA GLU A 54 27.47 14.31 -12.02
C GLU A 54 26.41 13.24 -11.70
N LYS A 55 25.90 13.20 -10.47
CA LYS A 55 24.88 12.23 -10.03
C LYS A 55 23.44 12.73 -10.21
N LEU A 56 23.26 13.97 -10.66
CA LEU A 56 21.96 14.62 -10.80
C LEU A 56 21.00 13.85 -11.70
N THR A 57 21.47 13.35 -12.85
CA THR A 57 20.64 12.60 -13.80
C THR A 57 20.05 11.33 -13.18
N LYS A 58 20.86 10.57 -12.43
CA LYS A 58 20.42 9.35 -11.75
C LYS A 58 19.42 9.68 -10.63
N TYR A 59 19.66 10.75 -9.88
CA TYR A 59 18.75 11.23 -8.85
C TYR A 59 17.39 11.61 -9.44
N ILE A 60 17.37 12.43 -10.49
CA ILE A 60 16.13 12.88 -11.15
C ILE A 60 15.34 11.67 -11.67
N LEU A 61 16.00 10.69 -12.29
CA LEU A 61 15.34 9.48 -12.78
C LEU A 61 14.64 8.71 -11.65
N LEU A 62 15.32 8.47 -10.53
CA LEU A 62 14.75 7.75 -9.38
C LEU A 62 13.58 8.50 -8.74
N VAL A 63 13.71 9.82 -8.62
CA VAL A 63 12.63 10.69 -8.12
C VAL A 63 11.42 10.65 -9.05
N LEU A 64 11.61 10.74 -10.37
CA LEU A 64 10.53 10.67 -11.35
C LEU A 64 9.79 9.32 -11.30
N ILE A 65 10.53 8.21 -11.21
CA ILE A 65 9.95 6.87 -11.04
C ILE A 65 9.12 6.81 -9.75
N SER A 66 9.65 7.34 -8.65
CA SER A 66 8.99 7.31 -7.34
C SER A 66 7.72 8.18 -7.31
N ILE A 67 7.75 9.34 -7.96
CA ILE A 67 6.56 10.19 -8.17
C ILE A 67 5.54 9.44 -9.04
N GLY A 68 5.98 8.76 -10.10
CA GLY A 68 5.12 7.93 -10.95
C GLY A 68 4.40 6.85 -10.15
N ILE A 69 5.10 6.14 -9.27
CA ILE A 69 4.52 5.14 -8.36
C ILE A 69 3.52 5.80 -7.39
N SER A 70 3.87 6.96 -6.83
CA SER A 70 3.00 7.73 -5.94
C SER A 70 1.67 8.12 -6.62
N ILE A 71 1.73 8.58 -7.88
CA ILE A 71 0.54 8.93 -8.68
C ILE A 71 -0.26 7.66 -9.01
N PHE A 72 0.42 6.58 -9.39
CA PHE A 72 -0.24 5.29 -9.66
C PHE A 72 -1.01 4.80 -8.44
N LEU A 73 -0.40 4.79 -7.25
CA LEU A 73 -1.06 4.37 -6.02
C LEU A 73 -2.26 5.25 -5.67
N TYR A 74 -2.14 6.56 -5.87
CA TYR A 74 -3.24 7.51 -5.70
C TYR A 74 -4.41 7.24 -6.68
N MET A 75 -4.12 7.12 -7.98
CA MET A 75 -5.13 6.90 -9.03
C MET A 75 -5.87 5.58 -8.85
N PHE A 76 -5.16 4.52 -8.46
CA PHE A 76 -5.76 3.21 -8.25
C PHE A 76 -6.43 3.08 -6.87
N LYS A 77 -6.47 4.16 -6.08
CA LYS A 77 -7.02 4.19 -4.71
C LYS A 77 -6.44 3.06 -3.84
N ILE A 78 -5.19 2.66 -4.10
CA ILE A 78 -4.48 1.60 -3.38
C ILE A 78 -3.95 2.21 -2.10
N TRP A 79 -4.66 1.97 -0.98
CA TRP A 79 -4.31 2.36 0.40
C TRP A 79 -3.88 3.82 0.59
N ALA A 80 -4.65 4.55 1.42
CA ALA A 80 -4.26 5.88 1.92
C ALA A 80 -3.76 6.89 0.85
N GLY A 81 -4.51 7.01 -0.25
CA GLY A 81 -4.23 7.93 -1.35
C GLY A 81 -3.82 9.36 -0.93
N GLY A 82 -4.40 9.88 0.15
CA GLY A 82 -4.13 11.23 0.67
C GLY A 82 -2.72 11.41 1.23
N ASP A 83 -2.08 10.35 1.71
CA ASP A 83 -0.79 10.40 2.39
C ASP A 83 0.39 10.36 1.41
N PHE A 84 0.14 10.07 0.12
CA PHE A 84 1.13 10.16 -0.94
C PHE A 84 1.63 11.59 -1.21
N LYS A 85 0.91 12.61 -0.70
CA LYS A 85 1.42 13.98 -0.65
C LYS A 85 2.63 14.09 0.28
N LEU A 86 2.58 13.45 1.45
CA LEU A 86 3.73 13.37 2.36
C LEU A 86 4.86 12.57 1.70
N PHE A 87 4.55 11.45 1.04
CA PHE A 87 5.55 10.66 0.32
C PHE A 87 6.28 11.46 -0.75
N SER A 88 5.55 12.26 -1.54
CA SER A 88 6.14 13.13 -2.57
C SER A 88 7.14 14.14 -1.98
N VAL A 89 6.81 14.73 -0.82
CA VAL A 89 7.71 15.65 -0.11
C VAL A 89 8.93 14.90 0.44
N ILE A 90 8.75 13.69 0.96
CA ILE A 90 9.85 12.85 1.44
C ILE A 90 10.80 12.47 0.30
N ILE A 91 10.28 12.06 -0.87
CA ILE A 91 11.10 11.72 -2.05
C ILE A 91 11.98 12.90 -2.47
N LEU A 92 11.37 14.08 -2.61
CA LEU A 92 12.06 15.29 -3.08
C LEU A 92 13.00 15.86 -2.01
N GLY A 93 12.64 15.70 -0.73
CA GLY A 93 13.39 16.21 0.40
C GLY A 93 14.47 15.27 0.95
N MET A 94 14.42 13.97 0.62
CA MET A 94 15.40 13.00 1.09
C MET A 94 16.79 13.31 0.51
N PRO A 95 17.84 13.39 1.35
CA PRO A 95 19.17 13.72 0.88
C PRO A 95 19.62 12.75 -0.22
N TYR A 96 20.24 13.30 -1.26
CA TYR A 96 20.58 12.56 -2.47
C TYR A 96 21.46 11.33 -2.24
N SER A 97 22.29 11.37 -1.20
CA SER A 97 23.13 10.24 -0.77
C SER A 97 22.28 9.00 -0.46
N TYR A 98 21.19 9.15 0.30
CA TYR A 98 20.25 8.07 0.59
C TYR A 98 19.45 7.68 -0.63
N VAL A 99 19.00 8.64 -1.44
CA VAL A 99 18.25 8.34 -2.68
C VAL A 99 19.05 7.45 -3.61
N LEU A 100 20.36 7.70 -3.72
CA LEU A 100 21.25 6.94 -4.60
C LEU A 100 21.79 5.65 -3.97
N LYS A 101 21.72 5.49 -2.64
CA LYS A 101 22.02 4.23 -1.96
C LYS A 101 20.99 3.18 -2.34
N SER A 102 21.46 1.94 -2.51
CA SER A 102 20.62 0.80 -2.87
C SER A 102 21.06 -0.46 -2.13
N ILE A 103 20.10 -1.31 -1.76
CA ILE A 103 20.35 -2.68 -1.31
C ILE A 103 19.87 -3.62 -2.42
N ASN A 104 20.74 -4.49 -2.92
CA ASN A 104 20.44 -5.38 -4.05
C ASN A 104 19.84 -4.62 -5.25
N ASP A 105 20.41 -3.48 -5.66
CA ASP A 105 19.89 -2.59 -6.70
C ASP A 105 18.54 -1.88 -6.43
N LEU A 106 17.93 -2.11 -5.26
CA LEU A 106 16.73 -1.41 -4.84
C LEU A 106 17.09 -0.14 -4.06
N SER A 107 16.79 1.03 -4.64
CA SER A 107 17.02 2.34 -3.98
C SER A 107 16.26 2.44 -2.66
N TYR A 108 16.86 3.15 -1.70
CA TYR A 108 16.29 3.34 -0.36
C TYR A 108 14.92 4.02 -0.38
N ILE A 109 14.61 4.84 -1.39
CA ILE A 109 13.25 5.41 -1.55
C ILE A 109 12.21 4.30 -1.71
N PHE A 110 12.51 3.26 -2.48
CA PHE A 110 11.60 2.12 -2.66
C PHE A 110 11.53 1.26 -1.40
N ILE A 111 12.62 1.16 -0.64
CA ILE A 111 12.64 0.47 0.66
C ILE A 111 11.70 1.18 1.65
N VAL A 112 11.69 2.52 1.68
CA VAL A 112 10.74 3.29 2.50
C VAL A 112 9.30 2.92 2.16
N LEU A 113 8.95 2.83 0.87
CA LEU A 113 7.62 2.40 0.46
C LEU A 113 7.31 0.98 0.94
N LEU A 114 8.21 0.03 0.70
CA LEU A 114 8.01 -1.37 1.11
C LEU A 114 7.77 -1.48 2.62
N PHE A 115 8.62 -0.85 3.43
CA PHE A 115 8.46 -0.84 4.89
C PHE A 115 7.16 -0.17 5.33
N SER A 116 6.75 0.92 4.68
CA SER A 116 5.48 1.59 5.02
C SER A 116 4.27 0.67 4.81
N PHE A 117 4.23 -0.08 3.70
CA PHE A 117 3.19 -1.07 3.44
C PHE A 117 3.29 -2.26 4.40
N SER A 118 4.49 -2.75 4.70
CA SER A 118 4.69 -3.83 5.67
C SER A 118 4.20 -3.45 7.07
N PHE A 119 4.52 -2.25 7.56
CA PHE A 119 4.01 -1.77 8.85
C PHE A 119 2.50 -1.65 8.86
N GLY A 120 1.91 -1.10 7.80
CA GLY A 120 0.45 -1.06 7.67
C GLY A 120 -0.19 -2.44 7.71
N TYR A 121 0.43 -3.42 7.05
CA TYR A 121 -0.04 -4.80 7.07
C TYR A 121 0.07 -5.44 8.46
N ILE A 122 1.21 -5.30 9.13
CA ILE A 122 1.43 -5.81 10.49
C ILE A 122 0.44 -5.18 11.47
N PHE A 123 0.20 -3.88 11.38
CA PHE A 123 -0.78 -3.18 12.21
C PHE A 123 -2.19 -3.76 12.04
N LEU A 124 -2.62 -3.98 10.79
CA LEU A 124 -3.93 -4.57 10.51
C LEU A 124 -4.06 -6.00 11.06
N ILE A 125 -3.01 -6.82 10.94
CA ILE A 125 -3.00 -8.16 11.54
C ILE A 125 -3.14 -8.05 13.06
N GLY A 126 -2.32 -7.21 13.70
CA GLY A 126 -2.33 -7.03 15.16
C GLY A 126 -3.71 -6.64 15.68
N GLU A 127 -4.35 -5.65 15.08
CA GLU A 127 -5.71 -5.25 15.45
C GLU A 127 -6.74 -6.35 15.19
N SER A 128 -6.63 -7.05 14.06
CA SER A 128 -7.53 -8.17 13.74
C SER A 128 -7.43 -9.29 14.78
N LEU A 129 -6.22 -9.59 15.26
CA LEU A 129 -6.00 -10.57 16.32
C LEU A 129 -6.61 -10.13 17.65
N VAL A 130 -6.44 -8.86 18.02
CA VAL A 130 -7.03 -8.31 19.26
C VAL A 130 -8.56 -8.40 19.23
N HIS A 131 -9.19 -8.07 18.10
CA HIS A 131 -10.63 -8.18 17.94
C HIS A 131 -11.11 -9.64 17.97
N MET A 132 -10.38 -10.55 17.32
CA MET A 132 -10.69 -11.97 17.34
C MET A 132 -10.69 -12.55 18.76
N ILE A 133 -9.71 -12.17 19.58
CA ILE A 133 -9.61 -12.59 20.98
C ILE A 133 -10.79 -12.03 21.79
N LYS A 134 -11.17 -10.76 21.58
CA LYS A 134 -12.27 -10.11 22.31
C LYS A 134 -13.64 -10.69 21.96
N GLU A 135 -13.89 -11.02 20.70
CA GLU A 135 -15.20 -11.50 20.23
C GLU A 135 -15.39 -13.02 20.36
N LYS A 136 -14.40 -13.77 20.89
CA LYS A 136 -14.43 -15.24 21.06
C LYS A 136 -14.96 -15.98 19.83
N ARG A 137 -14.63 -15.51 18.62
CA ARG A 137 -15.15 -16.11 17.39
C ARG A 137 -14.59 -17.52 17.18
N SER A 138 -15.40 -18.39 16.59
CA SER A 138 -14.99 -19.74 16.25
C SER A 138 -13.96 -19.73 15.11
N ALA A 139 -12.79 -20.34 15.35
CA ALA A 139 -11.73 -20.50 14.36
C ALA A 139 -12.23 -21.11 13.03
N LYS A 140 -13.28 -21.93 13.09
CA LYS A 140 -13.93 -22.58 11.95
C LYS A 140 -14.46 -21.58 10.91
N SER A 141 -15.01 -20.45 11.35
CA SER A 141 -15.54 -19.41 10.44
C SER A 141 -14.44 -18.71 9.64
N ILE A 142 -13.25 -18.57 10.24
CA ILE A 142 -12.07 -17.96 9.63
C ILE A 142 -11.48 -18.92 8.59
N VAL A 143 -11.33 -20.20 8.96
CA VAL A 143 -10.83 -21.26 8.07
C VAL A 143 -11.68 -21.39 6.81
N LEU A 144 -13.02 -21.33 6.95
CA LEU A 144 -13.92 -21.40 5.80
C LEU A 144 -13.74 -20.21 4.85
N SER A 145 -13.65 -18.97 5.38
CA SER A 145 -13.37 -17.81 4.54
C SER A 145 -11.99 -17.87 3.88
N SER A 146 -10.95 -18.33 4.60
CA SER A 146 -9.61 -18.44 4.03
C SER A 146 -9.52 -19.49 2.93
N LEU A 147 -10.31 -20.58 3.00
CA LEU A 147 -10.37 -21.58 1.92
C LEU A 147 -10.98 -21.02 0.62
N VAL A 148 -12.02 -20.19 0.74
CA VAL A 148 -12.60 -19.50 -0.42
C VAL A 148 -11.60 -18.53 -1.03
N GLU A 149 -10.89 -17.77 -0.20
CA GLU A 149 -9.83 -16.87 -0.66
C GLU A 149 -8.65 -17.63 -1.27
N PHE A 150 -8.26 -18.77 -0.69
CA PHE A 150 -7.20 -19.63 -1.21
C PHE A 150 -7.51 -20.14 -2.63
N LYS A 151 -8.76 -20.52 -2.90
CA LYS A 151 -9.18 -20.90 -4.26
C LYS A 151 -9.04 -19.75 -5.25
N ASN A 152 -9.41 -18.53 -4.85
CA ASN A 152 -9.22 -17.35 -5.69
C ASN A 152 -7.74 -17.00 -5.88
N TYR A 153 -6.94 -17.20 -4.84
CA TYR A 153 -5.51 -17.02 -4.90
C TYR A 153 -4.84 -18.01 -5.85
N LEU A 154 -5.19 -19.30 -5.81
CA LEU A 154 -4.63 -20.29 -6.74
C LEU A 154 -4.80 -19.86 -8.19
N LYS A 155 -5.95 -19.24 -8.54
CA LYS A 155 -6.16 -18.68 -9.88
C LYS A 155 -5.16 -17.56 -10.20
N ILE A 156 -4.96 -16.65 -9.25
CA ILE A 156 -4.01 -15.55 -9.40
C ILE A 156 -2.58 -16.10 -9.48
N TYR A 157 -2.23 -17.08 -8.66
CA TYR A 157 -0.91 -17.69 -8.61
C TYR A 157 -0.51 -18.37 -9.91
N VAL A 158 -1.43 -19.12 -10.53
CA VAL A 158 -1.20 -19.68 -11.88
C VAL A 158 -0.89 -18.57 -12.89
N CYS A 159 -1.53 -17.41 -12.77
CA CYS A 159 -1.19 -16.25 -13.60
C CYS A 159 0.19 -15.68 -13.25
N ILE A 160 0.52 -15.58 -11.97
CA ILE A 160 1.84 -15.09 -11.54
C ILE A 160 2.94 -15.95 -12.16
N LEU A 161 2.83 -17.28 -12.06
CA LEU A 161 3.80 -18.20 -12.65
C LEU A 161 3.92 -18.00 -14.16
N PHE A 162 2.78 -18.00 -14.85
CA PHE A 162 2.73 -17.83 -16.30
C PHE A 162 3.39 -16.52 -16.77
N PHE A 163 3.05 -15.39 -16.14
CA PHE A 163 3.66 -14.10 -16.48
C PHE A 163 5.12 -14.03 -16.07
N ASN A 164 5.50 -14.67 -14.96
CA ASN A 164 6.89 -14.72 -14.55
C ASN A 164 7.73 -15.50 -15.57
N HIS A 165 7.28 -16.66 -16.03
CA HIS A 165 7.98 -17.42 -17.07
C HIS A 165 8.03 -16.67 -18.41
N ILE A 166 6.94 -16.01 -18.83
CA ILE A 166 6.93 -15.20 -20.06
C ILE A 166 7.91 -14.04 -19.95
N THR A 167 7.84 -13.29 -18.85
CA THR A 167 8.73 -12.13 -18.66
C THR A 167 10.17 -12.58 -18.58
N ASP A 168 10.48 -13.65 -17.85
CA ASP A 168 11.84 -14.20 -17.75
C ASP A 168 12.39 -14.67 -19.10
N THR A 169 11.57 -15.35 -19.91
CA THR A 169 11.94 -15.79 -21.27
C THR A 169 12.20 -14.59 -22.19
N ILE A 170 11.32 -13.58 -22.18
CA ILE A 170 11.50 -12.35 -22.98
C ILE A 170 12.75 -11.59 -22.51
N TYR A 171 12.98 -11.56 -21.21
CA TYR A 171 14.05 -10.82 -20.58
C TYR A 171 15.43 -11.40 -20.85
N SER A 172 15.56 -12.71 -20.70
CA SER A 172 16.78 -13.44 -21.05
C SER A 172 17.08 -13.34 -22.55
N ALA A 173 16.05 -13.38 -23.41
CA ALA A 173 16.20 -13.26 -24.86
C ALA A 173 16.59 -11.84 -25.35
N LEU A 174 15.97 -10.79 -24.81
CA LEU A 174 16.17 -9.41 -25.30
C LEU A 174 17.26 -8.64 -24.57
N PHE A 175 17.48 -8.90 -23.28
CA PHE A 175 18.30 -8.04 -22.42
C PHE A 175 19.46 -8.77 -21.75
N GLN A 176 19.68 -10.07 -22.05
CA GLN A 176 20.80 -10.86 -21.53
C GLN A 176 20.98 -10.71 -20.00
N ASN A 177 19.88 -10.62 -19.25
CA ASN A 177 19.85 -10.46 -17.79
C ASN A 177 20.54 -9.18 -17.25
N GLN A 178 20.74 -8.14 -18.07
CA GLN A 178 21.37 -6.89 -17.63
C GLN A 178 20.44 -5.96 -16.84
N ILE A 179 19.12 -6.15 -16.93
CA ILE A 179 18.17 -5.34 -16.18
C ILE A 179 18.05 -5.93 -14.75
N PRO A 180 17.78 -5.11 -13.71
CA PRO A 180 17.58 -5.59 -12.35
C PRO A 180 16.26 -6.38 -12.16
N VAL A 181 16.30 -7.45 -11.36
CA VAL A 181 15.17 -8.34 -11.03
C VAL A 181 13.92 -7.57 -10.56
N TRP A 182 14.08 -6.44 -9.86
CA TRP A 182 12.94 -5.64 -9.38
C TRP A 182 12.08 -5.04 -10.49
N VAL A 183 12.67 -4.78 -11.66
CA VAL A 183 11.93 -4.28 -12.84
C VAL A 183 11.00 -5.38 -13.36
N GLN A 184 11.50 -6.61 -13.44
CA GLN A 184 10.70 -7.79 -13.80
C GLN A 184 9.55 -8.02 -12.80
N VAL A 185 9.84 -7.94 -11.50
CA VAL A 185 8.81 -8.03 -10.45
C VAL A 185 7.76 -6.93 -10.61
N GLY A 186 8.16 -5.68 -10.88
CA GLY A 186 7.26 -4.55 -11.10
C GLY A 186 6.34 -4.76 -12.30
N LEU A 187 6.87 -5.24 -13.43
CA LEU A 187 6.08 -5.57 -14.62
C LEU A 187 5.08 -6.70 -14.33
N ASN A 188 5.52 -7.76 -13.65
CA ASN A 188 4.64 -8.86 -13.25
C ASN A 188 3.47 -8.39 -12.38
N ILE A 189 3.75 -7.55 -11.36
CA ILE A 189 2.71 -6.92 -10.54
C ILE A 189 1.75 -6.11 -11.40
N GLY A 190 2.26 -5.32 -12.35
CA GLY A 190 1.45 -4.53 -13.30
C GLY A 190 0.49 -5.39 -14.12
N PHE A 191 0.97 -6.48 -14.72
CA PHE A 191 0.14 -7.42 -15.48
C PHE A 191 -0.94 -8.07 -14.61
N ILE A 192 -0.60 -8.51 -13.40
CA ILE A 192 -1.55 -9.12 -12.47
C ILE A 192 -2.68 -8.14 -12.10
N VAL A 193 -2.34 -6.88 -11.81
CA VAL A 193 -3.32 -5.84 -11.50
C VAL A 193 -4.25 -5.57 -12.69
N LEU A 194 -3.70 -5.52 -13.90
CA LEU A 194 -4.45 -5.30 -15.13
C LEU A 194 -5.43 -6.45 -15.39
N ILE A 195 -4.97 -7.70 -15.29
CA ILE A 195 -5.81 -8.90 -15.50
C ILE A 195 -6.92 -8.99 -14.46
N ARG A 196 -6.61 -8.66 -13.20
CA ARG A 196 -7.61 -8.61 -12.14
C ARG A 196 -8.70 -7.57 -12.42
N LYS A 197 -8.35 -6.42 -13.00
CA LYS A 197 -9.33 -5.40 -13.39
C LYS A 197 -10.19 -5.81 -14.59
N LEU A 198 -9.67 -6.64 -15.49
CA LEU A 198 -10.41 -7.09 -16.67
C LEU A 198 -11.32 -8.32 -16.40
N ASP A 199 -11.35 -8.85 -15.17
CA ASP A 199 -12.16 -10.02 -14.77
C ASP A 199 -11.96 -11.29 -15.62
N ILE A 200 -10.88 -11.36 -16.40
CA ILE A 200 -10.57 -12.44 -17.36
C ILE A 200 -10.46 -13.79 -16.64
N LEU A 201 -10.02 -13.80 -15.38
CA LEU A 201 -9.84 -15.00 -14.54
C LEU A 201 -11.15 -15.64 -14.06
N LYS A 202 -12.29 -15.05 -14.41
CA LYS A 202 -13.61 -15.66 -14.18
C LYS A 202 -13.83 -16.88 -15.08
N TYR A 203 -13.26 -16.89 -16.28
CA TYR A 203 -13.47 -17.96 -17.26
C TYR A 203 -12.52 -19.13 -17.01
N LYS A 204 -13.10 -20.31 -16.77
CA LYS A 204 -12.34 -21.56 -16.53
C LYS A 204 -11.41 -21.92 -17.69
N SER A 205 -11.84 -21.66 -18.93
CA SER A 205 -11.05 -21.97 -20.13
C SER A 205 -9.74 -21.19 -20.17
N VAL A 206 -9.75 -19.88 -19.87
CA VAL A 206 -8.53 -19.05 -19.86
C VAL A 206 -7.55 -19.52 -18.78
N MET A 207 -8.06 -19.89 -17.61
CA MET A 207 -7.31 -20.48 -16.52
C MET A 207 -6.60 -21.77 -16.92
N ILE A 208 -7.30 -22.68 -17.63
CA ILE A 208 -6.73 -23.92 -18.14
C ILE A 208 -5.68 -23.62 -19.21
N THR A 209 -5.93 -22.65 -20.09
CA THR A 209 -4.96 -22.23 -21.11
C THR A 209 -3.68 -21.69 -20.49
N PHE A 210 -3.76 -20.83 -19.45
CA PHE A 210 -2.58 -20.35 -18.75
C PHE A 210 -1.82 -21.48 -18.06
N LEU A 211 -2.51 -22.40 -17.40
CA LEU A 211 -1.87 -23.54 -16.74
C LEU A 211 -1.16 -24.46 -17.75
N LEU A 212 -1.81 -24.78 -18.87
CA LEU A 212 -1.18 -25.60 -19.92
C LEU A 212 0.00 -24.90 -20.57
N ALA A 213 -0.12 -23.60 -20.86
CA ALA A 213 0.97 -22.82 -21.44
C ALA A 213 2.15 -22.68 -20.47
N ASP A 214 1.88 -22.50 -19.17
CA ASP A 214 2.88 -22.48 -18.10
C ASP A 214 3.61 -23.82 -17.99
N LEU A 215 2.89 -24.95 -18.00
CA LEU A 215 3.50 -26.29 -18.01
C LEU A 215 4.39 -26.53 -19.22
N ILE A 216 3.98 -26.06 -20.41
CA ILE A 216 4.79 -26.17 -21.63
C ILE A 216 6.06 -25.34 -21.48
N LEU A 217 5.96 -24.08 -21.06
CA LEU A 217 7.11 -23.19 -20.86
C LEU A 217 8.06 -23.70 -19.78
N GLY A 218 7.53 -24.16 -18.64
CA GLY A 218 8.30 -24.74 -17.54
C GLY A 218 8.98 -26.08 -17.89
N ALA A 219 8.40 -26.87 -18.79
CA ALA A 219 9.05 -28.07 -19.31
C ALA A 219 10.28 -27.73 -20.18
N PHE A 220 10.26 -26.60 -20.90
CA PHE A 220 11.41 -26.13 -21.67
C PHE A 220 12.52 -25.54 -20.81
N SER A 221 12.20 -24.94 -19.66
CA SER A 221 13.20 -24.30 -18.78
C SER A 221 13.88 -25.25 -17.79
N PHE A 222 13.47 -26.53 -17.70
CA PHE A 222 13.99 -27.53 -16.72
C PHE A 222 13.88 -27.13 -15.23
N GLU A 223 13.17 -26.05 -14.90
CA GLU A 223 12.93 -25.59 -13.53
C GLU A 223 11.63 -26.18 -12.97
N MET A 224 11.53 -27.51 -12.93
CA MET A 224 10.34 -28.18 -12.41
C MET A 224 10.34 -28.26 -10.87
N PHE A 225 9.40 -27.56 -10.25
CA PHE A 225 8.66 -27.85 -8.99
C PHE A 225 9.39 -28.34 -7.71
N SER A 226 10.71 -28.51 -7.69
CA SER A 226 11.44 -29.19 -6.61
C SER A 226 12.55 -28.35 -5.97
N ASP A 227 12.44 -27.03 -6.03
CA ASP A 227 13.29 -26.13 -5.25
C ASP A 227 12.66 -25.88 -3.87
N TYR A 228 13.43 -26.05 -2.79
CA TYR A 228 12.96 -25.78 -1.42
C TYR A 228 12.43 -24.35 -1.27
N ARG A 229 12.95 -23.40 -2.06
CA ARG A 229 12.50 -22.01 -2.11
C ARG A 229 11.03 -21.89 -2.54
N VAL A 230 10.55 -22.79 -3.41
CA VAL A 230 9.15 -22.84 -3.85
C VAL A 230 8.26 -23.21 -2.66
N TYR A 231 8.59 -24.24 -1.90
CA TYR A 231 7.80 -24.65 -0.73
C TYR A 231 7.76 -23.59 0.38
N VAL A 232 8.88 -22.91 0.64
CA VAL A 232 8.93 -21.78 1.59
C VAL A 232 8.03 -20.64 1.10
N THR A 233 8.09 -20.32 -0.19
CA THR A 233 7.25 -19.30 -0.82
C THR A 233 5.76 -19.64 -0.69
N TRP A 234 5.38 -20.90 -0.94
CA TRP A 234 4.02 -21.39 -0.72
C TRP A 234 3.57 -21.29 0.74
N GLY A 235 4.46 -21.60 1.70
CA GLY A 235 4.19 -21.44 3.12
C GLY A 235 3.90 -19.98 3.51
N ILE A 236 4.74 -19.04 3.04
CA ILE A 236 4.55 -17.61 3.26
C ILE A 236 3.25 -17.12 2.63
N ILE A 237 2.95 -17.57 1.41
CA ILE A 237 1.72 -17.23 0.70
C ILE A 237 0.48 -17.67 1.47
N ILE A 238 0.44 -18.93 1.93
CA ILE A 238 -0.69 -19.46 2.69
C ILE A 238 -0.88 -18.64 3.97
N PHE A 239 0.22 -18.29 4.64
CA PHE A 239 0.19 -17.42 5.81
C PHE A 239 -0.36 -16.01 5.50
N ILE A 240 0.06 -15.40 4.38
CA ILE A 240 -0.47 -14.11 3.93
C ILE A 240 -1.96 -14.20 3.62
N LEU A 241 -2.43 -15.29 3.02
CA LEU A 241 -3.86 -15.47 2.72
C LEU A 241 -4.71 -15.66 3.96
N MET A 242 -4.22 -16.43 4.94
CA MET A 242 -4.89 -16.58 6.22
C MET A 242 -5.01 -15.25 6.96
N THR A 243 -3.91 -14.48 7.00
CA THR A 243 -3.90 -13.14 7.62
C THR A 243 -4.80 -12.16 6.86
N ARG A 244 -4.85 -12.22 5.53
CA ARG A 244 -5.75 -11.40 4.72
C ARG A 244 -7.22 -11.72 4.98
N ALA A 245 -7.59 -12.99 5.08
CA ALA A 245 -8.96 -13.40 5.38
C ALA A 245 -9.40 -12.94 6.78
N MET A 246 -8.46 -12.83 7.71
CA MET A 246 -8.70 -12.16 8.99
C MET A 246 -8.91 -10.65 8.77
N VAL A 247 -7.96 -9.95 8.14
CA VAL A 247 -7.98 -8.49 7.95
C VAL A 247 -9.23 -7.97 7.21
N GLN A 248 -9.69 -8.66 6.16
CA GLN A 248 -10.83 -8.21 5.35
C GLN A 248 -12.11 -7.98 6.18
N LYS A 249 -12.33 -8.74 7.25
CA LYS A 249 -13.51 -8.61 8.12
C LYS A 249 -13.36 -7.53 9.20
N TYR A 250 -12.14 -7.06 9.48
CA TYR A 250 -11.84 -6.06 10.51
C TYR A 250 -11.45 -4.68 9.96
N ASN A 251 -11.39 -4.54 8.62
CA ASN A 251 -11.32 -3.23 7.96
C ASN A 251 -12.56 -2.36 8.20
N TYR A 252 -13.62 -2.94 8.73
CA TYR A 252 -14.89 -2.29 9.00
C TYR A 252 -15.12 -2.19 10.52
N LYS A 253 -15.65 -1.05 10.95
CA LYS A 253 -16.04 -0.82 12.34
C LYS A 253 -17.53 -0.52 12.41
N GLU A 254 -18.26 -1.29 13.21
CA GLU A 254 -19.62 -0.92 13.59
C GLU A 254 -19.57 0.15 14.69
N ILE A 255 -20.26 1.26 14.44
CA ILE A 255 -20.44 2.34 15.40
C ILE A 255 -21.93 2.59 15.59
N LYS A 256 -22.33 3.11 16.76
CA LYS A 256 -23.67 3.64 16.91
C LYS A 256 -23.83 4.88 16.02
N TYR A 257 -25.03 5.10 15.49
CA TYR A 257 -25.30 6.26 14.64
C TYR A 257 -24.92 7.58 15.33
N THR A 258 -25.12 7.68 16.65
CA THR A 258 -24.78 8.86 17.46
C THR A 258 -23.29 9.20 17.50
N GLU A 259 -22.42 8.24 17.19
CA GLU A 259 -20.96 8.44 17.18
C GLU A 259 -20.43 8.83 15.79
N LEU A 260 -21.31 8.95 14.79
CA LEU A 260 -20.96 9.35 13.44
C LEU A 260 -20.42 10.78 13.43
N LYS A 261 -19.26 10.98 12.77
CA LYS A 261 -18.60 12.29 12.69
C LYS A 261 -18.23 12.62 11.25
N LYS A 262 -18.12 13.91 10.97
CA LYS A 262 -17.60 14.44 9.70
C LYS A 262 -16.26 13.80 9.35
N GLY A 263 -16.10 13.44 8.08
CA GLY A 263 -14.87 12.83 7.57
C GLY A 263 -14.75 11.32 7.78
N MET A 264 -15.74 10.67 8.41
CA MET A 264 -15.88 9.20 8.37
C MET A 264 -16.35 8.75 6.99
N ILE A 265 -15.99 7.53 6.60
CA ILE A 265 -16.40 6.92 5.33
C ILE A 265 -17.34 5.77 5.65
N LEU A 266 -18.55 5.78 5.08
CA LEU A 266 -19.49 4.67 5.19
C LEU A 266 -18.97 3.47 4.40
N SER A 267 -19.21 2.26 4.91
CA SER A 267 -19.04 1.06 4.10
C SER A 267 -20.02 1.08 2.92
N THR A 268 -19.65 0.43 1.82
CA THR A 268 -20.51 0.29 0.64
C THR A 268 -21.87 -0.30 1.04
N VAL A 269 -21.85 -1.32 1.92
CA VAL A 269 -23.05 -2.02 2.40
C VAL A 269 -23.97 -1.09 3.20
N SER A 270 -23.44 -0.33 4.15
CA SER A 270 -24.24 0.64 4.91
C SER A 270 -24.76 1.77 4.02
N SER A 271 -23.95 2.24 3.05
CA SER A 271 -24.38 3.28 2.11
C SER A 271 -25.53 2.81 1.22
N ILE A 272 -25.50 1.56 0.73
CA ILE A 272 -26.62 0.97 -0.03
C ILE A 272 -27.85 0.83 0.85
N SER A 273 -27.66 0.37 2.09
CA SER A 273 -28.77 0.16 3.02
C SER A 273 -29.47 1.46 3.43
N LEU A 274 -28.76 2.60 3.41
CA LEU A 274 -29.29 3.93 3.66
C LEU A 274 -29.82 4.59 2.37
N ALA A 275 -29.15 4.41 1.23
CA ALA A 275 -29.57 4.96 -0.06
C ALA A 275 -30.86 4.33 -0.61
N ASN A 276 -31.12 3.06 -0.27
CA ASN A 276 -32.37 2.39 -0.64
C ASN A 276 -33.60 2.95 0.10
N GLU A 277 -33.40 3.76 1.15
CA GLU A 277 -34.49 4.37 1.90
C GLU A 277 -34.91 5.70 1.23
N LYS A 278 -36.13 5.73 0.69
CA LYS A 278 -36.69 6.84 -0.11
C LYS A 278 -36.70 8.21 0.58
N LYS A 279 -36.46 8.28 1.89
CA LYS A 279 -36.44 9.52 2.69
C LYS A 279 -35.09 10.25 2.67
N LEU A 280 -33.98 9.57 2.37
CA LEU A 280 -32.65 10.17 2.28
C LEU A 280 -32.39 10.62 0.84
N LYS A 281 -32.65 11.90 0.55
CA LYS A 281 -32.46 12.48 -0.79
C LYS A 281 -30.99 12.57 -1.25
N PHE A 282 -30.04 12.35 -0.35
CA PHE A 282 -28.62 12.69 -0.58
C PHE A 282 -27.63 11.54 -0.30
N CYS A 283 -28.07 10.33 0.09
CA CYS A 283 -27.11 9.26 0.40
C CYS A 283 -26.37 8.80 -0.86
N ARG A 284 -25.17 9.38 -1.09
CA ARG A 284 -24.25 8.95 -2.12
C ARG A 284 -23.76 7.54 -1.78
N LEU A 285 -23.76 6.66 -2.78
CA LEU A 285 -23.13 5.36 -2.66
C LEU A 285 -21.64 5.55 -2.40
N SER A 286 -21.18 5.02 -1.27
CA SER A 286 -19.77 5.09 -0.89
C SER A 286 -19.00 4.06 -1.73
N ASP A 287 -17.97 4.52 -2.43
CA ASP A 287 -16.95 3.67 -3.05
C ASP A 287 -15.78 3.37 -2.11
N GLU A 288 -15.98 3.64 -0.80
CA GLU A 288 -15.00 3.47 0.28
C GLU A 288 -13.69 4.25 0.08
N SER A 289 -13.72 5.25 -0.82
CA SER A 289 -12.58 6.09 -1.12
C SER A 289 -12.55 7.35 -0.25
N LEU A 290 -11.45 8.10 -0.32
CA LEU A 290 -11.35 9.38 0.38
C LEU A 290 -12.37 10.42 -0.09
N ASP A 291 -12.93 10.23 -1.30
CA ASP A 291 -13.93 11.13 -1.89
C ASP A 291 -15.35 10.86 -1.37
N SER A 292 -15.57 9.74 -0.67
CA SER A 292 -16.85 9.39 -0.03
C SER A 292 -16.87 9.74 1.47
N ARG A 293 -15.95 10.60 1.91
CA ARG A 293 -15.96 11.16 3.27
C ARG A 293 -17.22 12.00 3.49
N LEU A 294 -17.91 11.71 4.59
CA LEU A 294 -19.14 12.39 4.93
C LEU A 294 -18.89 13.88 5.23
N ALA A 295 -19.61 14.74 4.54
CA ALA A 295 -19.75 16.16 4.84
C ALA A 295 -20.55 16.36 6.14
N GLN A 296 -20.48 17.57 6.70
CA GLN A 296 -21.19 17.88 7.95
C GLN A 296 -22.71 17.73 7.79
N GLU A 297 -23.24 18.25 6.67
CA GLU A 297 -24.66 18.18 6.31
C GLU A 297 -25.13 16.73 6.17
N GLU A 298 -24.34 15.88 5.50
CA GLU A 298 -24.64 14.44 5.34
C GLU A 298 -24.71 13.71 6.67
N VAL A 299 -23.82 14.03 7.62
CA VAL A 299 -23.84 13.42 8.96
C VAL A 299 -25.10 13.80 9.71
N GLU A 300 -25.51 15.07 9.64
CA GLU A 300 -26.70 15.58 10.32
C GLU A 300 -27.98 14.93 9.77
N ASP A 301 -28.08 14.79 8.44
CA ASP A 301 -29.19 14.11 7.78
C ASP A 301 -29.29 12.62 8.19
N ILE A 302 -28.15 11.92 8.24
CA ILE A 302 -28.10 10.52 8.67
C ILE A 302 -28.49 10.40 10.16
N LEU A 303 -28.02 11.30 11.02
CA LEU A 303 -28.36 11.30 12.44
C LEU A 303 -29.87 11.48 12.65
N ILE A 304 -30.49 12.43 11.95
CA ILE A 304 -31.94 12.67 12.01
C ILE A 304 -32.69 11.42 11.53
N PHE A 305 -32.29 10.84 10.39
CA PHE A 305 -32.93 9.65 9.85
C PHE A 305 -32.82 8.42 10.76
N CYS A 306 -31.63 8.16 11.32
CA CYS A 306 -31.40 7.03 12.22
C CYS A 306 -32.12 7.21 13.56
N SER A 307 -32.28 8.45 14.06
CA SER A 307 -33.06 8.71 15.27
C SER A 307 -34.54 8.34 15.12
N GLN A 308 -35.06 8.37 13.89
CA GLN A 308 -36.45 8.04 13.56
C GLN A 308 -36.66 6.56 13.21
N ASN A 309 -35.59 5.78 13.04
CA ASN A 309 -35.66 4.39 12.58
C ASN A 309 -34.69 3.50 13.38
N GLU A 310 -35.22 2.78 14.37
CA GLU A 310 -34.45 1.88 15.25
C GLU A 310 -33.68 0.78 14.49
N LYS A 311 -34.11 0.46 13.26
CA LYS A 311 -33.44 -0.49 12.35
C LYS A 311 -31.99 -0.10 12.03
N TYR A 312 -31.62 1.18 12.14
CA TYR A 312 -30.30 1.71 11.79
C TYR A 312 -29.50 2.16 13.01
N ASN A 313 -29.67 1.50 14.15
CA ASN A 313 -28.98 1.87 15.38
C ASN A 313 -27.44 1.73 15.26
N ASN A 314 -26.98 0.73 14.50
CA ASN A 314 -25.56 0.51 14.21
C ASN A 314 -25.28 0.74 12.72
N ILE A 315 -24.21 1.48 12.44
CA ILE A 315 -23.74 1.81 11.09
C ILE A 315 -22.30 1.32 10.96
N THR A 316 -21.99 0.70 9.82
CA THR A 316 -20.65 0.18 9.54
C THR A 316 -19.84 1.21 8.75
N ILE A 317 -18.75 1.68 9.34
CA ILE A 317 -17.79 2.61 8.74
C ILE A 317 -16.49 1.91 8.33
N VAL A 318 -15.81 2.45 7.33
CA VAL A 318 -14.46 2.02 6.94
C VAL A 318 -13.47 2.54 7.96
N LYS A 319 -12.60 1.64 8.45
CA LYS A 319 -11.57 1.99 9.42
C LYS A 319 -10.47 2.81 8.76
N LYS A 320 -10.05 3.87 9.46
CA LYS A 320 -8.92 4.70 9.02
C LYS A 320 -7.60 4.04 9.40
N ILE A 321 -6.74 3.85 8.41
CA ILE A 321 -5.38 3.36 8.59
C ILE A 321 -4.43 4.58 8.70
N PRO A 322 -3.62 4.71 9.75
CA PRO A 322 -2.67 5.82 9.93
C PRO A 322 -1.42 5.59 9.04
N PHE A 323 -1.59 5.65 7.73
CA PHE A 323 -0.52 5.31 6.78
C PHE A 323 0.62 6.33 6.81
N ALA A 324 0.29 7.61 7.02
CA ALA A 324 1.23 8.68 7.36
C ALA A 324 2.24 8.31 8.47
N LEU A 325 1.77 7.67 9.55
CA LEU A 325 2.62 7.19 10.63
C LEU A 325 3.59 6.11 10.14
N PHE A 326 3.10 5.13 9.38
CA PHE A 326 3.94 4.05 8.84
C PHE A 326 4.99 4.56 7.87
N LEU A 327 4.62 5.51 7.01
CA LEU A 327 5.53 6.14 6.08
C LEU A 327 6.63 6.92 6.80
N SER A 328 6.26 7.66 7.84
CA SER A 328 7.21 8.43 8.65
C SER A 328 8.18 7.51 9.41
N LEU A 329 7.67 6.41 10.01
CA LEU A 329 8.50 5.41 10.68
C LEU A 329 9.46 4.70 9.71
N ALA A 330 8.97 4.30 8.54
CA ALA A 330 9.80 3.68 7.51
C ALA A 330 10.93 4.61 7.06
N THR A 331 10.62 5.90 6.87
CA THR A 331 11.61 6.92 6.52
C THR A 331 12.68 7.08 7.61
N LEU A 332 12.28 7.14 8.88
CA LEU A 332 13.22 7.23 10.01
C LEU A 332 14.12 6.00 10.10
N ILE A 333 13.56 4.79 9.94
CA ILE A 333 14.35 3.54 9.97
C ILE A 333 15.36 3.49 8.85
N VAL A 334 14.99 3.91 7.64
CA VAL A 334 15.90 3.93 6.49
C VAL A 334 17.03 4.96 6.66
N ILE A 335 16.74 6.13 7.22
CA ILE A 335 17.76 7.16 7.49
C ILE A 335 18.73 6.68 8.58
N ILE A 336 18.20 6.18 9.70
CA ILE A 336 19.01 5.72 10.83
C ILE A 336 19.82 4.49 10.40
N GLY A 337 19.16 3.47 9.87
CA GLY A 337 19.81 2.24 9.40
C GLY A 337 20.83 2.50 8.28
N GLY A 338 20.52 3.41 7.36
CA GLY A 338 21.42 3.80 6.27
C GLY A 338 22.73 4.48 6.71
N ASN A 339 22.80 4.97 7.95
CA ASN A 339 24.03 5.47 8.57
C ASN A 339 24.81 4.36 9.30
N TYR A 340 24.11 3.35 9.82
CA TYR A 340 24.77 2.21 10.48
C TYR A 340 25.43 1.27 9.46
N PHE A 341 24.83 1.05 8.28
CA PHE A 341 25.40 0.20 7.24
C PHE A 341 26.61 0.82 6.50
N GLU A 342 26.92 2.10 6.71
CA GLU A 342 28.17 2.71 6.23
C GLU A 342 29.40 2.24 7.01
N PHE A 343 29.25 1.75 8.24
CA PHE A 343 30.37 1.32 9.07
C PHE A 343 30.91 -0.09 8.76
N GLU A 344 30.20 -0.90 7.96
CA GLU A 344 30.63 -2.26 7.58
C GLU A 344 31.18 -2.36 6.14
N SER A 345 31.29 -1.24 5.41
CA SER A 345 31.80 -1.22 4.04
C SER A 345 33.06 -0.37 3.88
N PHE A 346 34.05 -0.65 4.74
CA PHE A 346 35.45 -0.25 4.55
C PHE A 346 36.36 -1.47 4.51
#